data_AF-A0A9E5EXT2-F1
#
_entry.id   AF-A0A9E5EXT2-F1
#
_cell.length_a   1.000
_cell.length_b   1.000
_cell.length_c   1.000
_cell.angle_alpha   90.00
_cell.angle_beta   90.00
_cell.angle_gamma   90.00
#
_symmetry.space_group_name_H-M   'P 1'
#
loop_
_entity.id
_entity.type
_entity.pdbx_description
1 polymer ?
#
loop_
_entity_poly.entity_id
_entity_poly.type
_entity_poly.pdbx_seq_one_letter_code
_entity_poly.pdbx_strand_id
1 'polypeptide(L)'
;MMLSIVKHLNRNNDVIHPPIYIEHSVGEIKVECALQYTREDEERVRCYANNAYNPVGGTHLSGFRAALTRTVGAYGEKLDLFKNVRPIGEDFRTGVTAVVSIQHPEPQFESQNKIRLLNADVEGAVSAAVAEKLGKYMEENPK
;
A
#
# COMPACT_ATOMS: atom_id res chain seq x y z
N MET A 1 -4.91 -14.71 3.43
CA MET A 1 -5.21 -14.73 1.98
C MET A 1 -4.35 -13.74 1.20
N MET A 2 -4.29 -12.45 1.58
CA MET A 2 -3.55 -11.42 0.84
C MET A 2 -2.04 -11.70 0.68
N LEU A 3 -1.37 -12.20 1.74
CA LEU A 3 0.03 -12.62 1.68
C LEU A 3 0.30 -13.65 0.57
N SER A 4 -0.61 -14.60 0.37
CA SER A 4 -0.50 -15.61 -0.69
C SER A 4 -0.64 -14.99 -2.08
N ILE A 5 -1.49 -13.98 -2.23
CA ILE A 5 -1.68 -13.28 -3.50
C ILE A 5 -0.39 -12.55 -3.87
N VAL A 6 0.19 -11.78 -2.94
CA VAL A 6 1.45 -11.07 -3.19
C VAL A 6 2.58 -12.05 -3.54
N LYS A 7 2.74 -13.13 -2.78
CA LYS A 7 3.72 -14.19 -3.10
C LYS A 7 3.50 -14.79 -4.48
N HIS A 8 2.24 -15.04 -4.86
CA HIS A 8 1.92 -15.58 -6.17
C HIS A 8 2.20 -14.60 -7.31
N LEU A 9 1.95 -13.30 -7.09
CA LEU A 9 2.26 -12.24 -8.05
C LEU A 9 3.77 -12.13 -8.29
N ASN A 10 4.56 -12.27 -7.23
CA ASN A 10 6.02 -12.18 -7.28
C ASN A 10 6.74 -13.52 -7.50
N ARG A 11 6.03 -14.60 -7.84
CA ARG A 11 6.63 -15.96 -7.92
C ARG A 11 7.80 -16.09 -8.89
N ASN A 12 7.92 -15.18 -9.85
CA ASN A 12 8.97 -15.15 -10.87
C ASN A 12 9.87 -13.91 -10.74
N ASN A 13 9.73 -13.13 -9.67
CA ASN A 13 10.46 -11.87 -9.48
C ASN A 13 11.54 -12.04 -8.40
N ASP A 14 12.58 -11.21 -8.47
CA ASP A 14 13.60 -11.16 -7.42
C ASP A 14 13.08 -10.35 -6.23
N VAL A 15 12.64 -11.05 -5.18
CA VAL A 15 12.03 -10.47 -3.97
C VAL A 15 13.11 -10.04 -2.96
N ILE A 16 12.94 -8.87 -2.35
CA ILE A 16 13.93 -8.31 -1.41
C ILE A 16 13.70 -8.78 0.03
N HIS A 17 12.44 -8.98 0.41
CA HIS A 17 12.06 -9.37 1.77
C HIS A 17 10.75 -10.19 1.77
N PRO A 18 10.40 -10.88 2.88
CA PRO A 18 9.09 -11.53 3.01
C PRO A 18 7.94 -10.52 2.96
N PRO A 19 6.75 -10.86 2.42
CA PRO A 19 5.67 -9.90 2.32
C PRO A 19 5.18 -9.42 3.69
N ILE A 20 4.89 -8.13 3.77
CA ILE A 20 4.39 -7.43 4.96
C ILE A 20 2.87 -7.47 4.93
N TYR A 21 2.24 -7.74 6.07
CA TYR A 21 0.79 -7.70 6.23
C TYR A 21 0.38 -6.56 7.16
N ILE A 22 -0.66 -5.84 6.75
CA ILE A 22 -1.24 -4.71 7.47
C ILE A 22 -2.74 -4.97 7.58
N GLU A 23 -3.25 -4.94 8.81
CA GLU A 23 -4.68 -4.91 9.07
C GLU A 23 -4.96 -3.85 10.13
N HIS A 24 -5.89 -2.95 9.85
CA HIS A 24 -6.32 -1.93 10.78
C HIS A 24 -7.71 -1.41 10.46
N SER A 25 -8.43 -0.96 11.48
CA SER A 25 -9.76 -0.34 11.32
C SER A 25 -9.68 1.12 11.74
N VAL A 26 -10.15 2.01 10.87
CA VAL A 26 -10.22 3.45 11.12
C VAL A 26 -11.69 3.86 11.03
N GLY A 27 -12.30 4.12 12.18
CA GLY A 27 -13.76 4.26 12.25
C GLY A 27 -14.46 2.98 11.78
N GLU A 28 -15.39 3.12 10.85
CA GLU A 28 -16.13 1.98 10.25
C GLU A 28 -15.42 1.35 9.04
N ILE A 29 -14.27 1.88 8.65
CA ILE A 29 -13.52 1.41 7.48
C ILE A 29 -12.48 0.39 7.93
N LYS A 30 -12.62 -0.87 7.49
CA LYS A 30 -11.57 -1.87 7.65
C LYS A 30 -10.60 -1.80 6.48
N VAL A 31 -9.31 -1.72 6.78
CA VAL A 31 -8.22 -1.74 5.79
C VAL A 31 -7.41 -3.01 5.98
N GLU A 32 -7.24 -3.77 4.91
CA GLU A 32 -6.36 -4.93 4.83
C GLU A 32 -5.39 -4.72 3.65
N CYS A 33 -4.10 -4.89 3.88
CA CYS A 33 -3.08 -4.71 2.86
C CYS A 33 -1.97 -5.75 3.01
N ALA A 34 -1.44 -6.20 1.88
CA ALA A 34 -0.15 -6.89 1.85
C ALA A 34 0.74 -6.24 0.80
N LEU A 35 2.03 -6.08 1.11
CA LEU A 35 3.01 -5.53 0.18
C LEU A 35 4.35 -6.27 0.24
N GLN A 36 5.10 -6.20 -0.85
CA GLN A 36 6.45 -6.75 -0.95
C GLN A 36 7.24 -5.98 -2.01
N TYR A 37 8.46 -5.60 -1.69
CA TYR A 37 9.41 -5.05 -2.67
C TYR A 37 10.13 -6.15 -3.43
N THR A 38 10.34 -5.90 -4.71
CA THR A 38 11.16 -6.67 -5.64
C THR A 38 12.23 -5.77 -6.25
N ARG A 39 13.17 -6.35 -7.00
CA ARG A 39 14.15 -5.59 -7.81
C ARG A 39 13.62 -5.13 -9.17
N GLU A 40 12.31 -5.26 -9.40
CA GLU A 40 11.70 -4.79 -10.64
C GLU A 40 11.55 -3.28 -10.63
N ASP A 41 11.42 -2.68 -11.81
CA ASP A 41 11.28 -1.22 -11.93
C ASP A 41 9.82 -0.75 -11.80
N GLU A 42 8.85 -1.66 -11.85
CA GLU A 42 7.42 -1.32 -11.90
C GLU A 42 6.71 -1.41 -10.54
N GLU A 43 5.81 -0.45 -10.29
CA GLU A 43 4.81 -0.52 -9.23
C GLU A 43 3.59 -1.36 -9.68
N ARG A 44 3.19 -2.34 -8.88
CA ARG A 44 2.06 -3.25 -9.15
C ARG A 44 1.11 -3.30 -7.95
N VAL A 45 0.11 -2.42 -7.93
CA VAL A 45 -0.90 -2.39 -6.86
C VAL A 45 -2.27 -2.87 -7.36
N ARG A 46 -2.85 -3.87 -6.70
CA ARG A 46 -4.24 -4.29 -6.93
C ARG A 46 -5.15 -3.76 -5.83
N CYS A 47 -6.21 -3.06 -6.21
CA CYS A 47 -7.11 -2.41 -5.27
C CYS A 47 -8.49 -3.06 -5.28
N TYR A 48 -9.06 -3.25 -4.08
CA TYR A 48 -10.38 -3.84 -3.89
C TYR A 48 -11.19 -3.03 -2.87
N ALA A 49 -12.49 -2.90 -3.12
CA ALA A 49 -13.45 -2.30 -2.19
C ALA A 49 -14.65 -3.23 -2.07
N ASN A 50 -14.93 -3.71 -0.84
CA ASN A 50 -15.98 -4.68 -0.54
C ASN A 50 -15.91 -5.90 -1.50
N ASN A 51 -14.70 -6.45 -1.67
CA ASN A 51 -14.36 -7.57 -2.57
C ASN A 51 -14.48 -7.28 -4.09
N ALA A 52 -14.94 -6.10 -4.51
CA ALA A 52 -14.94 -5.71 -5.92
C ALA A 52 -13.56 -5.17 -6.34
N TYR A 53 -13.01 -5.70 -7.43
CA TYR A 53 -11.74 -5.23 -8.00
C TYR A 53 -11.91 -3.86 -8.66
N ASN A 54 -11.04 -2.92 -8.32
CA ASN A 54 -11.01 -1.56 -8.89
C ASN A 54 -9.75 -1.41 -9.76
N PRO A 55 -9.80 -1.76 -11.06
CA PRO A 55 -8.62 -1.76 -11.94
C PRO A 55 -7.93 -0.40 -12.08
N VAL A 56 -8.65 0.70 -11.87
CA VAL A 56 -8.11 2.06 -11.96
C VAL A 56 -7.68 2.59 -10.58
N GLY A 57 -7.94 1.83 -9.50
CA GLY A 57 -7.69 2.25 -8.14
C GLY A 57 -8.74 3.23 -7.65
N GLY A 58 -8.33 4.38 -7.12
CA GLY A 58 -9.21 5.34 -6.44
C GLY A 58 -8.57 5.86 -5.17
N THR A 59 -9.41 6.27 -4.22
CA THR A 59 -8.98 6.89 -2.97
C THR A 59 -8.16 5.97 -2.06
N HIS A 60 -8.39 4.65 -2.10
CA HIS A 60 -7.53 3.67 -1.43
C HIS A 60 -6.13 3.57 -2.03
N LEU A 61 -6.00 3.66 -3.36
CA LEU A 61 -4.70 3.66 -4.03
C LEU A 61 -3.91 4.94 -3.71
N SER A 62 -4.55 6.11 -3.78
CA SER A 62 -3.89 7.38 -3.42
C SER A 62 -3.44 7.38 -1.96
N GLY A 63 -4.30 6.93 -1.04
CA GLY A 63 -3.98 6.81 0.38
C GLY A 63 -2.81 5.88 0.66
N PHE A 64 -2.79 4.71 0.01
CA PHE A 64 -1.67 3.77 0.11
C PHE A 64 -0.35 4.39 -0.37
N ARG A 65 -0.34 4.98 -1.57
CA ARG A 65 0.87 5.59 -2.16
C ARG A 65 1.41 6.73 -1.30
N ALA A 66 0.51 7.59 -0.80
CA ALA A 66 0.87 8.71 0.05
C ALA A 66 1.50 8.23 1.38
N ALA A 67 0.89 7.23 2.03
CA ALA A 67 1.42 6.69 3.27
C ALA A 67 2.72 5.92 3.09
N LEU A 68 2.85 5.10 2.04
CA LEU A 68 4.08 4.38 1.75
C LEU A 68 5.25 5.35 1.55
N THR A 69 5.07 6.34 0.68
CA THR A 69 6.07 7.39 0.40
C THR A 69 6.50 8.11 1.68
N ARG A 70 5.53 8.58 2.47
CA ARG A 70 5.79 9.32 3.70
C ARG A 70 6.50 8.46 4.76
N THR A 71 6.06 7.21 4.94
CA THR A 71 6.55 6.35 6.02
C THR A 71 7.95 5.85 5.73
N VAL A 72 8.19 5.34 4.53
CA VAL A 72 9.52 4.85 4.13
C VAL A 72 10.50 6.02 4.03
N GLY A 73 10.07 7.14 3.46
CA GLY A 73 10.89 8.37 3.41
C GLY A 73 11.28 8.87 4.79
N ALA A 74 10.34 9.02 5.71
CA ALA A 74 10.64 9.46 7.08
C ALA A 74 11.58 8.50 7.82
N TYR A 75 11.42 7.18 7.62
CA TYR A 75 12.30 6.19 8.22
C TYR A 75 13.72 6.26 7.65
N GLY A 76 13.87 6.41 6.34
CA GLY A 76 15.18 6.58 5.70
C GLY A 76 15.89 7.88 6.09
N GLU A 77 15.15 8.98 6.27
CA GLU A 77 15.70 10.23 6.80
C GLU A 77 16.16 10.09 8.25
N LYS A 78 15.36 9.44 9.10
CA LYS A 78 15.72 9.15 10.50
C LYS A 78 17.04 8.37 10.60
N LEU A 79 17.31 7.49 9.64
CA LEU A 79 18.52 6.67 9.57
C LEU A 79 19.65 7.32 8.74
N ASP A 80 19.46 8.54 8.25
CA ASP A 80 20.47 9.29 7.47
C ASP A 80 20.93 8.52 6.22
N LEU A 81 19.99 7.86 5.53
CA LEU A 81 20.25 6.99 4.36
C LEU A 81 20.36 7.75 3.03
N PHE A 82 19.98 9.04 2.99
CA PHE A 82 19.85 9.82 1.75
C PHE A 82 20.95 10.87 1.53
N LYS A 83 22.12 10.72 2.16
CA LYS A 83 23.20 11.74 2.21
C LYS A 83 23.51 12.45 0.89
N ASN A 84 23.45 11.72 -0.23
CA ASN A 84 23.82 12.23 -1.56
C ASN A 84 22.71 12.09 -2.60
N VAL A 85 21.50 11.68 -2.18
CA VAL A 85 20.38 11.43 -3.08
C VAL A 85 19.16 12.15 -2.52
N ARG A 86 18.34 12.73 -3.39
CA ARG A 86 17.04 13.27 -2.99
C ARG A 86 15.96 12.38 -3.60
N PRO A 87 15.47 11.37 -2.88
CA PRO A 87 14.44 10.50 -3.41
C PRO A 87 13.17 11.30 -3.70
N ILE A 88 12.54 11.01 -4.82
CA ILE A 88 11.20 11.47 -5.15
C ILE A 88 10.17 10.40 -4.79
N GLY A 89 8.89 10.76 -4.79
CA GLY A 89 7.84 9.83 -4.36
C GLY A 89 7.82 8.51 -5.14
N GLU A 90 8.19 8.55 -6.42
CA GLU A 90 8.26 7.35 -7.27
C GLU A 90 9.33 6.37 -6.82
N ASP A 91 10.49 6.85 -6.37
CA ASP A 91 11.61 6.00 -5.92
C ASP A 91 11.20 5.08 -4.76
N PHE A 92 10.30 5.54 -3.90
CA PHE A 92 9.76 4.73 -2.80
C PHE A 92 8.74 3.67 -3.25
N ARG A 93 8.20 3.78 -4.46
CA ARG A 93 7.17 2.88 -5.01
C ARG A 93 7.69 1.91 -6.05
N THR A 94 8.87 2.16 -6.60
CA THR A 94 9.58 1.26 -7.51
C THR A 94 9.70 -0.14 -6.92
N GLY A 95 9.37 -1.16 -7.72
CA GLY A 95 9.42 -2.56 -7.32
C GLY A 95 8.38 -3.00 -6.30
N VAL A 96 7.40 -2.15 -5.95
CA VAL A 96 6.35 -2.53 -4.99
C VAL A 96 5.29 -3.37 -5.67
N THR A 97 5.09 -4.59 -5.19
CA THR A 97 3.86 -5.34 -5.44
C THR A 97 2.98 -5.34 -4.20
N ALA A 98 1.75 -4.86 -4.34
CA ALA A 98 0.82 -4.76 -3.22
C ALA A 98 -0.62 -5.13 -3.60
N VAL A 99 -1.37 -5.54 -2.59
CA VAL A 99 -2.82 -5.66 -2.64
C VAL A 99 -3.40 -4.80 -1.52
N VAL A 100 -4.35 -3.94 -1.85
CA VAL A 100 -5.03 -3.04 -0.92
C VAL A 100 -6.53 -3.35 -0.99
N SER A 101 -7.12 -3.76 0.12
CA SER A 101 -8.53 -4.11 0.23
C SER A 101 -9.17 -3.32 1.35
N ILE A 102 -10.32 -2.73 1.07
CA ILE A 102 -11.11 -2.02 2.09
C ILE A 102 -12.51 -2.63 2.23
N GLN A 103 -13.07 -2.51 3.42
CA GLN A 103 -14.49 -2.69 3.69
C GLN A 103 -15.05 -1.36 4.17
N HIS A 104 -16.06 -0.85 3.47
CA HIS A 104 -16.71 0.42 3.74
C HIS A 104 -18.24 0.22 3.75
N PRO A 105 -18.99 0.84 4.68
CA PRO A 105 -20.45 0.68 4.75
C PRO A 105 -21.16 1.18 3.49
N GLU A 106 -20.74 2.33 2.96
CA GLU A 106 -21.35 2.96 1.77
C GLU A 106 -20.29 3.32 0.68
N PRO A 107 -19.77 2.34 -0.07
CA PRO A 107 -18.76 2.60 -1.10
C PRO A 107 -19.38 3.26 -2.34
N GLN A 108 -18.75 4.31 -2.83
CA GLN A 108 -19.12 5.09 -4.01
C GLN A 108 -18.10 4.86 -5.13
N PHE A 109 -18.61 4.62 -6.34
CA PHE A 109 -17.79 4.29 -7.51
C PHE A 109 -18.10 5.23 -8.68
N GLU A 110 -17.09 5.46 -9.52
CA GLU A 110 -17.21 6.29 -10.74
C GLU A 110 -18.21 5.74 -11.76
N SER A 111 -18.40 4.41 -11.79
CA SER A 111 -19.34 3.75 -12.69
C SER A 111 -19.89 2.46 -12.08
N GLN A 112 -20.94 1.92 -12.70
CA GLN A 112 -21.53 0.62 -12.32
C GLN A 112 -20.51 -0.53 -12.36
N ASN A 113 -19.53 -0.46 -13.26
CA ASN A 113 -18.44 -1.45 -13.37
C ASN A 113 -17.42 -1.35 -12.23
N LYS A 114 -17.60 -0.42 -11.28
CA LYS A 114 -16.79 -0.24 -10.07
C LYS A 114 -15.29 -0.08 -10.36
N ILE A 115 -14.96 0.62 -11.44
CA ILE A 115 -13.56 0.72 -11.91
C ILE A 115 -12.67 1.57 -11.00
N ARG A 116 -13.25 2.59 -10.35
CA ARG A 116 -12.58 3.54 -9.46
C ARG A 116 -13.43 3.83 -8.22
N LEU A 117 -12.80 3.80 -7.03
CA LEU A 117 -13.42 4.20 -5.74
C LEU A 117 -13.31 5.71 -5.51
N LEU A 118 -14.38 6.34 -5.01
CA LEU A 118 -14.48 7.81 -4.87
C LEU A 118 -14.58 8.33 -3.43
N ASN A 119 -14.79 7.47 -2.43
CA ASN A 119 -14.92 7.85 -1.02
C ASN A 119 -13.66 8.56 -0.50
N ALA A 120 -13.74 9.86 -0.21
CA ALA A 120 -12.58 10.65 0.21
C ALA A 120 -12.04 10.25 1.60
N ASP A 121 -12.91 9.81 2.51
CA ASP A 121 -12.56 9.29 3.83
C ASP A 121 -11.75 7.99 3.78
N VAL A 122 -11.89 7.19 2.71
CA VAL A 122 -11.05 6.00 2.48
C VAL A 122 -9.59 6.36 2.29
N GLU A 123 -9.27 7.50 1.65
CA GLU A 123 -7.88 7.93 1.49
C GLU A 123 -7.20 8.15 2.85
N GLY A 124 -7.90 8.85 3.75
CA GLY A 124 -7.44 9.07 5.12
C GLY A 124 -7.30 7.77 5.90
N ALA A 125 -8.30 6.89 5.83
CA ALA A 125 -8.29 5.60 6.53
C ALA A 125 -7.12 4.71 6.09
N VAL A 126 -6.90 4.54 4.78
CA VAL A 126 -5.78 3.75 4.26
C VAL A 126 -4.45 4.39 4.62
N SER A 127 -4.34 5.72 4.49
CA SER A 127 -3.10 6.43 4.82
C SER A 127 -2.70 6.26 6.29
N ALA A 128 -3.67 6.33 7.21
CA ALA A 128 -3.43 6.12 8.64
C ALA A 128 -3.03 4.67 8.95
N ALA A 129 -3.79 3.70 8.43
CA ALA A 129 -3.53 2.28 8.64
C ALA A 129 -2.14 1.86 8.16
N VAL A 130 -1.77 2.27 6.94
CA VAL A 130 -0.47 1.93 6.34
C VAL A 130 0.65 2.61 7.12
N ALA A 131 0.54 3.91 7.41
CA ALA A 131 1.62 4.61 8.11
C ALA A 131 1.89 4.07 9.52
N GLU A 132 0.84 3.77 10.28
CA GLU A 132 0.99 3.20 11.62
C GLU A 132 1.65 1.81 11.57
N LYS A 133 1.08 0.89 10.78
CA LYS A 133 1.52 -0.50 10.80
C LYS A 133 2.84 -0.71 10.08
N LEU A 134 3.06 0.00 8.97
CA LEU A 134 4.35 -0.07 8.25
C LEU A 134 5.46 0.57 9.08
N GLY A 135 5.21 1.75 9.68
CA GLY A 135 6.20 2.39 10.55
C GLY A 135 6.60 1.50 11.72
N LYS A 136 5.61 0.90 12.40
CA LYS A 136 5.86 -0.10 13.45
C LYS A 136 6.67 -1.30 12.93
N TYR A 137 6.31 -1.85 11.78
CA TYR A 137 7.04 -2.96 11.18
C TYR A 137 8.51 -2.62 10.91
N MET A 138 8.80 -1.41 10.40
CA MET A 138 10.17 -0.98 10.10
C MET A 138 11.02 -0.80 11.37
N GLU A 139 10.46 -0.25 12.44
CA GLU A 139 11.13 -0.15 13.74
C GLU A 139 11.43 -1.53 14.35
N GLU A 140 10.51 -2.49 14.20
CA GLU A 140 10.67 -3.86 14.70
C GLU A 140 11.61 -4.70 13.81
N ASN A 141 11.80 -4.31 12.55
CA ASN A 141 12.59 -5.03 11.54
C ASN A 141 13.57 -4.08 10.83
N PRO A 142 14.60 -3.56 11.53
CA PRO A 142 15.48 -2.52 10.99
C PRO A 142 16.52 -3.01 9.97
N LYS A 143 16.42 -4.26 9.50
CA LYS A 143 17.44 -4.93 8.65
C LYS A 143 17.15 -4.79 7.17
#